data_AF-G3PGR7-F1
#
_entry.id   AF-G3PGR7-F1
#
_cell.length_a   1.000
_cell.length_b   1.000
_cell.length_c   1.000
_cell.angle_alpha   90.00
_cell.angle_beta   90.00
_cell.angle_gamma   90.00
#
_symmetry.space_group_name_H-M   'P 1'
#
loop_
_entity.id
_entity.type
_entity.pdbx_description
1 polymer ?
#
loop_
_entity_poly.entity_id
_entity_poly.type
_entity_poly.pdbx_seq_one_letter_code
_entity_poly.pdbx_strand_id
1 'polypeptide(L)'
;MQSPLYPTLDLRAHCACAARGQTAIATLSGNSAEADVTLTKSLSPADRMAATAVRAAAGAPASLSRFRGALVAAVLGDCVGGEFEGAEEVPMESVLQHLSNLDDETKGNGILEYSDDTAMARCVVQSLLTRAGFDEQDMARRFAKEYSMSPGRGYGSGVIQVLKKLSSPQLSDVYQPAKDQFNGRGSFGNGGAMRAAPFALAFPEPADVKRCACQGAMLTHSCSLGYNGAVLQALAVHLSLQGAIDKPQQFISRLITEMEEVEDNKETRNDARILKEAEKPFCERLHRVRDLMDRSTVSIEEVISELGNGIAALHSVPTAIFCVLHCLQPRECLPANYGGLERTIAYSLALGGDTDTIACMAGAIAGAHYGIEAIPQSWIRCCEGAEDADTDAEWLHVLYWRPSQGGGGGSGTGKRSHEDASGSQSNASNGTEKKARPE
;
A
#
# COMPACT_ATOMS: atom_id res chain seq x y z
N MET A 1 -15.70 -24.80 18.45
CA MET A 1 -17.02 -24.18 18.19
C MET A 1 -17.38 -23.26 19.35
N GLN A 2 -17.12 -21.96 19.17
CA GLN A 2 -17.75 -20.83 19.88
C GLN A 2 -17.15 -19.56 19.26
N SER A 3 -17.95 -18.88 18.44
CA SER A 3 -17.58 -17.60 17.82
C SER A 3 -17.71 -16.47 18.85
N PRO A 4 -16.79 -15.49 18.91
CA PRO A 4 -17.00 -14.32 19.74
C PRO A 4 -17.96 -13.35 19.05
N LEU A 5 -19.02 -12.99 19.78
CA LEU A 5 -20.03 -11.99 19.43
C LEU A 5 -19.38 -10.58 19.38
N TYR A 6 -19.50 -9.91 18.24
CA TYR A 6 -19.26 -8.48 18.12
C TYR A 6 -20.46 -7.69 18.70
N PRO A 7 -20.25 -6.56 19.40
CA PRO A 7 -21.34 -5.71 19.85
C PRO A 7 -21.98 -4.99 18.66
N THR A 8 -23.28 -5.19 18.47
CA THR A 8 -24.12 -4.47 17.52
C THR A 8 -24.32 -3.02 17.98
N LEU A 9 -23.73 -2.07 17.25
CA LEU A 9 -24.04 -0.65 17.39
C LEU A 9 -25.15 -0.28 16.39
N ASP A 10 -26.25 0.24 16.93
CA ASP A 10 -27.47 0.64 16.22
C ASP A 10 -27.21 1.86 15.31
N LEU A 11 -27.11 1.61 14.00
CA LEU A 11 -26.99 2.61 12.93
C LEU A 11 -28.36 3.22 12.58
N ARG A 12 -29.01 3.88 13.54
CA ARG A 12 -30.20 4.72 13.29
C ARG A 12 -30.21 5.98 14.14
N ALA A 13 -29.35 6.92 13.81
CA ALA A 13 -29.66 8.35 13.84
C ALA A 13 -28.43 9.11 13.33
N HIS A 14 -28.60 9.93 12.30
CA HIS A 14 -27.97 11.24 12.06
C HIS A 14 -28.02 11.52 10.55
N CYS A 15 -29.22 11.82 10.07
CA CYS A 15 -29.47 12.37 8.75
C CYS A 15 -30.19 13.70 8.95
N ALA A 16 -29.44 14.80 9.07
CA ALA A 16 -29.93 16.15 8.85
C ALA A 16 -28.76 17.15 8.88
N CYS A 17 -28.78 18.06 7.89
CA CYS A 17 -28.09 19.36 7.85
C CYS A 17 -26.68 19.39 7.23
N ALA A 18 -26.63 19.65 5.91
CA ALA A 18 -25.80 20.72 5.35
C ALA A 18 -26.17 20.96 3.87
N ALA A 19 -27.27 21.69 3.64
CA ALA A 19 -27.48 22.41 2.40
C ALA A 19 -27.10 23.88 2.65
N ARG A 20 -26.04 24.37 1.99
CA ARG A 20 -25.79 25.77 1.56
C ARG A 20 -24.30 25.98 1.27
N GLY A 21 -23.98 26.37 0.05
CA GLY A 21 -22.63 26.81 -0.33
C GLY A 21 -22.42 26.84 -1.85
N GLN A 22 -23.17 27.67 -2.56
CA GLN A 22 -22.85 28.05 -3.94
C GLN A 22 -21.77 29.14 -3.97
N THR A 23 -21.06 29.19 -5.10
CA THR A 23 -20.18 30.25 -5.66
C THR A 23 -18.71 30.29 -5.25
N ALA A 24 -17.83 29.83 -6.14
CA ALA A 24 -17.00 30.69 -7.00
C ALA A 24 -16.11 29.81 -7.92
N ILE A 25 -16.49 29.70 -9.20
CA ILE A 25 -15.63 29.14 -10.25
C ILE A 25 -14.89 30.33 -10.86
N ALA A 26 -13.58 30.41 -10.62
CA ALA A 26 -12.69 31.34 -11.32
C ALA A 26 -12.24 30.69 -12.63
N THR A 27 -12.61 31.31 -13.74
CA THR A 27 -12.21 31.02 -15.11
C THR A 27 -10.72 31.29 -15.30
N LEU A 28 -9.95 30.25 -15.63
CA LEU A 28 -8.67 30.38 -16.32
C LEU A 28 -8.80 29.69 -17.69
N SER A 29 -9.18 30.49 -18.68
CA SER A 29 -9.13 30.15 -20.09
C SER A 29 -7.70 30.31 -20.61
N GLY A 30 -7.07 29.20 -20.98
CA GLY A 30 -5.77 29.18 -21.65
C GLY A 30 -5.59 27.85 -22.39
N ASN A 31 -5.73 27.92 -23.73
CA ASN A 31 -5.61 26.85 -24.72
C ASN A 31 -4.81 25.60 -24.32
N SER A 32 -5.51 24.47 -24.14
CA SER A 32 -4.92 23.13 -24.09
C SER A 32 -5.74 22.09 -24.89
N ALA A 33 -6.62 22.54 -25.80
CA ALA A 33 -7.54 21.67 -26.54
C ALA A 33 -6.88 20.86 -27.67
N GLU A 34 -5.60 21.09 -28.01
CA GLU A 34 -4.95 20.45 -29.16
C GLU A 34 -4.12 19.20 -28.83
N ALA A 35 -3.87 18.89 -27.54
CA ALA A 35 -3.12 17.69 -27.16
C ALA A 35 -4.01 16.46 -26.86
N ASP A 36 -5.32 16.65 -26.72
CA ASP A 36 -6.28 15.61 -26.29
C ASP A 36 -6.94 14.86 -27.49
N VAL A 37 -6.71 15.33 -28.72
CA VAL A 37 -7.42 14.86 -29.94
C VAL A 37 -6.73 13.66 -30.60
N THR A 38 -5.51 13.29 -30.18
CA THR A 38 -4.72 12.25 -30.84
C THR A 38 -4.70 10.89 -30.13
N LEU A 39 -5.08 10.82 -28.85
CA LEU A 39 -4.96 9.60 -28.03
C LEU A 39 -6.26 8.80 -27.85
N THR A 40 -7.41 9.34 -28.27
CA THR A 40 -8.70 8.66 -28.12
C THR A 40 -9.14 7.92 -29.38
N LYS A 41 -8.51 8.09 -30.55
CA LYS A 41 -9.02 7.63 -31.86
C LYS A 41 -9.13 6.11 -32.07
N SER A 42 -8.56 5.27 -31.21
CA SER A 42 -8.54 3.81 -31.40
C SER A 42 -9.74 3.06 -30.81
N LEU A 43 -10.62 3.72 -30.04
CA LEU A 43 -11.76 3.06 -29.39
C LEU A 43 -13.08 3.31 -30.09
N SER A 44 -13.90 2.25 -30.19
CA SER A 44 -15.28 2.38 -30.65
C SER A 44 -16.06 3.30 -29.70
N PRO A 45 -17.06 4.05 -30.20
CA PRO A 45 -17.85 4.94 -29.35
C PRO A 45 -18.52 4.23 -28.16
N ALA A 46 -18.90 2.96 -28.31
CA ALA A 46 -19.53 2.16 -27.27
C ALA A 46 -18.56 1.83 -26.13
N ASP A 47 -17.32 1.44 -26.45
CA ASP A 47 -16.30 1.09 -25.45
C ASP A 47 -15.87 2.32 -24.65
N ARG A 48 -15.82 3.49 -25.29
CA ARG A 48 -15.58 4.77 -24.59
C ARG A 48 -16.69 5.11 -23.61
N MET A 49 -17.94 4.88 -24.00
CA MET A 49 -19.09 5.13 -23.12
C MET A 49 -19.09 4.17 -21.92
N ALA A 50 -18.77 2.89 -22.13
CA ALA A 50 -18.68 1.90 -21.05
C ALA A 50 -17.56 2.25 -20.04
N ALA A 51 -16.35 2.55 -20.53
CA ALA A 51 -15.24 2.97 -19.66
C ALA A 51 -15.56 4.27 -18.89
N THR A 52 -16.24 5.21 -19.53
CA THR A 52 -16.67 6.47 -18.89
C THR A 52 -17.77 6.22 -17.84
N ALA A 53 -18.67 5.28 -18.07
CA ALA A 53 -19.75 4.92 -17.14
C ALA A 53 -19.22 4.23 -15.89
N VAL A 54 -18.28 3.28 -16.04
CA VAL A 54 -17.60 2.63 -14.90
C VAL A 54 -16.83 3.66 -14.08
N ARG A 55 -16.11 4.58 -14.73
CA ARG A 55 -15.41 5.68 -14.04
C ARG A 55 -16.37 6.60 -13.29
N ALA A 56 -17.53 6.91 -13.87
CA ALA A 56 -18.56 7.69 -13.19
C ALA A 56 -19.15 6.95 -11.99
N ALA A 57 -19.26 5.62 -12.06
CA ALA A 57 -19.75 4.76 -10.99
C ALA A 57 -18.76 4.67 -9.82
N ALA A 58 -17.44 4.68 -10.09
CA ALA A 58 -16.40 4.77 -9.06
C ALA A 58 -16.54 6.03 -8.17
N GLY A 59 -17.24 7.07 -8.64
CA GLY A 59 -17.56 8.26 -7.88
C GLY A 59 -16.37 9.21 -7.67
N ALA A 60 -16.55 10.13 -6.71
CA ALA A 60 -15.59 11.18 -6.37
C ALA A 60 -14.25 10.62 -5.84
N PRO A 61 -13.17 11.43 -5.81
CA PRO A 61 -11.95 11.10 -5.07
C PRO A 61 -12.25 10.58 -3.66
N ALA A 62 -11.56 9.50 -3.27
CA ALA A 62 -11.72 8.83 -1.98
C ALA A 62 -13.16 8.38 -1.64
N SER A 63 -13.95 7.99 -2.65
CA SER A 63 -15.27 7.37 -2.44
C SER A 63 -15.19 5.98 -1.80
N LEU A 64 -16.26 5.55 -1.13
CA LEU A 64 -16.40 4.19 -0.62
C LEU A 64 -16.18 3.12 -1.71
N SER A 65 -16.66 3.34 -2.94
CA SER A 65 -16.47 2.41 -4.05
C SER A 65 -14.98 2.18 -4.34
N ARG A 66 -14.15 3.24 -4.34
CA ARG A 66 -12.70 3.13 -4.56
C ARG A 66 -11.98 2.42 -3.43
N PHE A 67 -12.42 2.60 -2.18
CA PHE A 67 -11.87 1.86 -1.03
C PHE A 67 -12.12 0.37 -1.16
N ARG A 68 -13.38 0.00 -1.43
CA ARG A 68 -13.82 -1.38 -1.64
C ARG A 68 -13.07 -2.00 -2.81
N GLY A 69 -13.03 -1.29 -3.94
CA GLY A 69 -12.27 -1.69 -5.13
C GLY A 69 -10.81 -1.96 -4.83
N ALA A 70 -10.13 -1.08 -4.08
CA ALA A 70 -8.71 -1.21 -3.76
C ALA A 70 -8.39 -2.49 -2.96
N LEU A 71 -9.11 -2.76 -1.86
CA LEU A 71 -8.82 -3.96 -1.05
C LEU A 71 -9.27 -5.24 -1.74
N VAL A 72 -10.46 -5.26 -2.33
CA VAL A 72 -10.98 -6.46 -2.99
C VAL A 72 -10.10 -6.84 -4.19
N ALA A 73 -9.71 -5.87 -5.03
CA ALA A 73 -8.84 -6.15 -6.16
C ALA A 73 -7.43 -6.58 -5.77
N ALA A 74 -6.92 -6.15 -4.60
CA ALA A 74 -5.66 -6.66 -4.06
C ALA A 74 -5.78 -8.17 -3.72
N VAL A 75 -6.84 -8.57 -3.02
CA VAL A 75 -7.11 -9.99 -2.71
C VAL A 75 -7.30 -10.81 -3.98
N LEU A 76 -8.03 -10.28 -4.97
CA LEU A 76 -8.17 -10.97 -6.26
C LEU A 76 -6.84 -11.15 -6.97
N GLY A 77 -5.98 -10.13 -6.96
CA GLY A 77 -4.66 -10.20 -7.56
C GLY A 77 -3.80 -11.28 -6.92
N ASP A 78 -3.81 -11.37 -5.59
CA ASP A 78 -3.18 -12.44 -4.82
C ASP A 78 -3.75 -13.82 -5.21
N CYS A 79 -5.04 -14.06 -4.96
CA CYS A 79 -5.65 -15.37 -5.19
C CYS A 79 -5.51 -15.88 -6.62
N VAL A 80 -5.72 -15.01 -7.62
CA VAL A 80 -5.66 -15.39 -9.04
C VAL A 80 -4.21 -15.48 -9.50
N GLY A 81 -3.32 -14.62 -8.99
CA GLY A 81 -1.90 -14.63 -9.33
C GLY A 81 -1.13 -15.78 -8.70
N GLY A 82 -1.58 -16.30 -7.55
CA GLY A 82 -0.97 -17.44 -6.84
C GLY A 82 -0.94 -18.73 -7.67
N GLU A 83 -1.90 -18.90 -8.59
CA GLU A 83 -1.97 -20.06 -9.50
C GLU A 83 -0.82 -20.08 -10.54
N PHE A 84 -0.11 -18.97 -10.70
CA PHE A 84 0.98 -18.79 -11.66
C PHE A 84 2.33 -18.46 -11.00
N GLU A 85 2.40 -18.41 -9.66
CA GLU A 85 3.57 -17.96 -8.92
C GLU A 85 4.82 -18.80 -9.25
N GLY A 86 5.94 -18.12 -9.51
CA GLY A 86 7.23 -18.72 -9.78
C GLY A 86 7.41 -19.28 -11.19
N ALA A 87 6.39 -19.20 -12.06
CA ALA A 87 6.51 -19.60 -13.46
C ALA A 87 7.39 -18.60 -14.23
N GLU A 88 8.43 -19.09 -14.91
CA GLU A 88 9.33 -18.24 -15.72
C GLU A 88 8.62 -17.63 -16.93
N GLU A 89 7.76 -18.40 -17.57
CA GLU A 89 6.95 -17.98 -18.71
C GLU A 89 5.48 -18.33 -18.45
N VAL A 90 4.61 -17.33 -18.60
CA VAL A 90 3.16 -17.49 -18.46
C VAL A 90 2.50 -17.06 -19.77
N PRO A 91 2.13 -18.01 -20.64
CA PRO A 91 1.46 -17.69 -21.90
C PRO A 91 0.14 -16.95 -21.65
N MET A 92 -0.11 -15.86 -22.37
CA MET A 92 -1.36 -15.10 -22.26
C MET A 92 -2.60 -15.98 -22.47
N GLU A 93 -2.53 -16.99 -23.34
CA GLU A 93 -3.61 -17.96 -23.54
C GLU A 93 -3.97 -18.71 -22.25
N SER A 94 -2.98 -19.13 -21.46
CA SER A 94 -3.19 -19.80 -20.17
C SER A 94 -3.88 -18.87 -19.17
N VAL A 95 -3.48 -17.59 -19.13
CA VAL A 95 -4.12 -16.57 -18.28
C VAL A 95 -5.58 -16.39 -18.68
N LEU A 96 -5.86 -16.17 -19.97
CA LEU A 96 -7.22 -15.96 -20.46
C LEU A 96 -8.10 -17.19 -20.23
N GLN A 97 -7.56 -18.39 -20.41
CA GLN A 97 -8.28 -19.63 -20.11
C GLN A 97 -8.60 -19.76 -18.62
N HIS A 98 -7.66 -19.39 -17.74
CA HIS A 98 -7.89 -19.39 -16.30
C HIS A 98 -8.96 -18.38 -15.90
N LEU A 99 -8.85 -17.11 -16.32
CA LEU A 99 -9.84 -16.08 -16.03
C LEU A 99 -11.23 -16.42 -16.56
N SER A 100 -11.32 -16.97 -17.78
CA SER A 100 -12.58 -17.43 -18.35
C SER A 100 -13.21 -18.57 -17.55
N ASN A 101 -12.43 -19.38 -16.82
CA ASN A 101 -12.98 -20.43 -15.95
C ASN A 101 -13.59 -19.85 -14.68
N LEU A 102 -13.12 -18.69 -14.19
CA LEU A 102 -13.72 -18.01 -13.03
C LEU A 102 -15.11 -17.47 -13.35
N ASP A 103 -15.35 -17.10 -14.61
CA ASP A 103 -16.65 -16.62 -15.08
C ASP A 103 -17.64 -17.76 -15.41
N ASP A 104 -17.18 -19.01 -15.45
CA ASP A 104 -18.02 -20.17 -15.76
C ASP A 104 -18.74 -20.69 -14.51
N GLU A 105 -19.94 -20.17 -14.27
CA GLU A 105 -20.80 -20.59 -13.14
C GLU A 105 -21.20 -22.08 -13.15
N THR A 106 -20.93 -22.82 -14.25
CA THR A 106 -21.22 -24.26 -14.34
C THR A 106 -20.09 -25.13 -13.79
N LYS A 107 -18.86 -24.60 -13.73
CA LYS A 107 -17.73 -25.23 -13.05
C LYS A 107 -17.85 -24.87 -11.57
N GLY A 108 -18.36 -25.80 -10.76
CA GLY A 108 -18.65 -25.56 -9.34
C GLY A 108 -17.53 -24.81 -8.61
N ASN A 109 -17.90 -23.96 -7.66
CA ASN A 109 -17.05 -22.97 -7.00
C ASN A 109 -15.79 -23.59 -6.35
N GLY A 110 -14.71 -23.72 -7.12
CA GLY A 110 -13.37 -23.78 -6.55
C GLY A 110 -13.09 -22.43 -5.89
N ILE A 111 -12.67 -22.45 -4.62
CA ILE A 111 -12.22 -21.25 -3.93
C ILE A 111 -10.71 -21.19 -4.11
N LEU A 112 -10.23 -20.13 -4.75
CA LEU A 112 -8.83 -19.74 -4.81
C LEU A 112 -8.45 -19.22 -3.42
N GLU A 113 -7.45 -19.85 -2.81
CA GLU A 113 -6.94 -19.46 -1.51
C GLU A 113 -6.02 -18.24 -1.65
N TYR A 114 -6.02 -17.34 -0.66
CA TYR A 114 -5.09 -16.21 -0.63
C TYR A 114 -3.72 -16.62 -0.06
N SER A 115 -2.65 -15.89 -0.41
CA SER A 115 -1.28 -16.12 0.05
C SER A 115 -0.87 -15.25 1.27
N ASP A 116 0.42 -15.13 1.59
CA ASP A 116 0.88 -14.26 2.67
C ASP A 116 0.62 -12.78 2.38
N ASP A 117 0.46 -12.39 1.12
CA ASP A 117 0.02 -11.08 0.66
C ASP A 117 -1.22 -10.60 1.41
N THR A 118 -2.34 -11.30 1.22
CA THR A 118 -3.61 -11.00 1.89
C THR A 118 -3.54 -11.28 3.39
N ALA A 119 -2.86 -12.36 3.82
CA ALA A 119 -2.75 -12.68 5.24
C ALA A 119 -2.13 -11.53 6.04
N MET A 120 -1.04 -10.97 5.52
CA MET A 120 -0.36 -9.84 6.15
C MET A 120 -1.11 -8.52 5.94
N ALA A 121 -1.74 -8.29 4.78
CA ALA A 121 -2.58 -7.11 4.55
C ALA A 121 -3.75 -7.03 5.56
N ARG A 122 -4.43 -8.15 5.83
CA ARG A 122 -5.48 -8.24 6.86
C ARG A 122 -4.96 -7.86 8.25
N CYS A 123 -3.73 -8.26 8.60
CA CYS A 123 -3.11 -7.84 9.85
C CYS A 123 -2.91 -6.32 9.93
N VAL A 124 -2.48 -5.68 8.83
CA VAL A 124 -2.32 -4.23 8.74
C VAL A 124 -3.69 -3.55 8.95
N VAL A 125 -4.70 -3.95 8.18
CA VAL A 125 -6.07 -3.43 8.28
C VAL A 125 -6.59 -3.55 9.71
N GLN A 126 -6.56 -4.74 10.29
CA GLN A 126 -7.10 -4.96 11.63
C GLN A 126 -6.36 -4.15 12.70
N SER A 127 -5.05 -3.95 12.56
CA SER A 127 -4.29 -3.08 13.47
C SER A 127 -4.75 -1.64 13.35
N LEU A 128 -4.82 -1.11 12.13
CA LEU A 128 -5.28 0.26 11.86
C LEU A 128 -6.68 0.52 12.40
N LEU A 129 -7.61 -0.42 12.19
CA LEU A 129 -8.99 -0.32 12.69
C LEU A 129 -9.07 -0.42 14.21
N THR A 130 -8.37 -1.38 14.82
CA THR A 130 -8.40 -1.60 16.28
C THR A 130 -7.77 -0.43 17.04
N ARG A 131 -6.69 0.14 16.49
CA ARG A 131 -5.90 1.21 17.12
C ARG A 131 -6.35 2.60 16.67
N ALA A 132 -7.25 2.68 15.69
CA ALA A 132 -7.69 3.91 15.03
C ALA A 132 -6.51 4.77 14.57
N GLY A 133 -5.48 4.13 14.01
CA GLY A 133 -4.20 4.75 13.68
C GLY A 133 -3.08 3.71 13.61
N PHE A 134 -1.84 4.17 13.43
CA PHE A 134 -0.67 3.30 13.37
C PHE A 134 -0.12 2.99 14.77
N ASP A 135 0.08 1.71 15.06
CA ASP A 135 0.71 1.20 16.28
C ASP A 135 1.60 0.02 15.91
N GLU A 136 2.90 0.25 15.90
CA GLU A 136 3.89 -0.74 15.46
C GLU A 136 3.92 -1.99 16.34
N GLN A 137 3.58 -1.87 17.62
CA GLN A 137 3.60 -2.96 18.58
C GLN A 137 2.40 -3.89 18.35
N ASP A 138 1.21 -3.31 18.16
CA ASP A 138 0.01 -4.09 17.81
C ASP A 138 0.17 -4.79 16.46
N MET A 139 0.65 -4.08 15.44
CA MET A 139 0.85 -4.63 14.11
C MET A 139 1.87 -5.78 14.09
N ALA A 140 3.01 -5.61 14.76
CA ALA A 140 4.03 -6.65 14.89
C ALA A 140 3.50 -7.93 15.57
N ARG A 141 2.69 -7.79 16.62
CA ARG A 141 2.05 -8.93 17.31
C ARG A 141 1.05 -9.65 16.42
N ARG A 142 0.30 -8.91 15.60
CA ARG A 142 -0.64 -9.50 14.64
C ARG A 142 0.08 -10.31 13.57
N PHE A 143 1.17 -9.77 13.00
CA PHE A 143 2.01 -10.52 12.06
C PHE A 143 2.51 -11.84 12.65
N ALA A 144 3.05 -11.79 13.87
CA ALA A 144 3.53 -12.99 14.56
C ALA A 144 2.41 -14.01 14.83
N LYS A 145 1.23 -13.53 15.24
CA LYS A 145 0.06 -14.36 15.53
C LYS A 145 -0.50 -15.02 14.27
N GLU A 146 -0.64 -14.26 13.18
CA GLU A 146 -1.14 -14.75 11.90
C GLU A 146 -0.25 -15.87 11.37
N TYR A 147 1.07 -15.65 11.33
CA TYR A 147 2.03 -16.69 10.95
C TYR A 147 1.94 -17.95 11.83
N SER A 148 1.75 -17.78 13.14
CA SER A 148 1.61 -18.93 14.04
C SER A 148 0.32 -19.72 13.80
N MET A 149 -0.75 -19.08 13.32
CA MET A 149 -2.04 -19.72 13.04
C MET A 149 -2.07 -20.37 11.66
N SER A 150 -1.48 -19.73 10.67
CA SER A 150 -1.53 -20.14 9.27
C SER A 150 -0.14 -20.06 8.60
N PRO A 151 0.85 -20.86 9.06
CA PRO A 151 2.23 -20.76 8.58
C PRO A 151 2.42 -21.20 7.12
N GLY A 152 1.44 -21.88 6.52
CA GLY A 152 1.49 -22.43 5.16
C GLY A 152 1.01 -21.49 4.06
N ARG A 153 0.87 -20.19 4.33
CA ARG A 153 0.33 -19.21 3.37
C ARG A 153 1.30 -18.71 2.28
N GLY A 154 2.55 -19.17 2.24
CA GLY A 154 3.51 -18.74 1.20
C GLY A 154 4.71 -17.93 1.70
N TYR A 155 4.72 -17.54 2.99
CA TYR A 155 5.76 -16.68 3.57
C TYR A 155 7.19 -16.99 3.14
N GLY A 156 7.89 -15.95 2.64
CA GLY A 156 9.30 -16.03 2.30
C GLY A 156 10.19 -16.54 3.45
N SER A 157 11.17 -17.38 3.12
CA SER A 157 12.02 -18.06 4.10
C SER A 157 12.73 -17.12 5.10
N GLY A 158 13.14 -15.93 4.66
CA GLY A 158 13.75 -14.91 5.52
C GLY A 158 12.76 -14.33 6.54
N VAL A 159 11.58 -13.93 6.08
CA VAL A 159 10.59 -13.25 6.94
C VAL A 159 10.05 -14.17 8.03
N ILE A 160 9.99 -15.49 7.80
CA ILE A 160 9.62 -16.48 8.82
C ILE A 160 10.43 -16.32 10.12
N GLN A 161 11.74 -16.04 10.02
CA GLN A 161 12.57 -15.86 11.22
C GLN A 161 12.22 -14.58 11.98
N VAL A 162 11.85 -13.53 11.25
CA VAL A 162 11.35 -12.29 11.83
C VAL A 162 10.04 -12.54 12.57
N LEU A 163 9.06 -13.17 11.93
CA LEU A 163 7.75 -13.44 12.50
C LEU A 163 7.85 -14.30 13.77
N LYS A 164 8.74 -15.30 13.77
CA LYS A 164 9.04 -16.10 14.98
C LYS A 164 9.60 -15.24 16.11
N LYS A 165 10.57 -14.36 15.83
CA LYS A 165 11.16 -13.44 16.83
C LYS A 165 10.14 -12.43 17.35
N LEU A 166 9.23 -11.92 16.50
CA LEU A 166 8.16 -10.99 16.90
C LEU A 166 7.16 -11.60 17.89
N SER A 167 7.05 -12.93 17.95
CA SER A 167 6.22 -13.61 18.95
C SER A 167 6.82 -13.63 20.35
N SER A 168 8.10 -13.26 20.51
CA SER A 168 8.77 -13.28 21.81
C SER A 168 8.22 -12.19 22.74
N PRO A 169 7.71 -12.55 23.94
CA PRO A 169 7.23 -11.57 24.90
C PRO A 169 8.34 -10.73 25.55
N GLN A 170 9.61 -11.07 25.32
CA GLN A 170 10.77 -10.31 25.79
C GLN A 170 11.24 -9.26 24.78
N LEU A 171 10.68 -9.24 23.56
CA LEU A 171 11.08 -8.29 22.53
C LEU A 171 10.54 -6.89 22.87
N SER A 172 11.45 -5.93 23.04
CA SER A 172 11.11 -4.52 23.28
C SER A 172 11.11 -3.68 22.00
N ASP A 173 12.14 -3.81 21.16
CA ASP A 173 12.23 -3.18 19.84
C ASP A 173 11.68 -4.14 18.76
N VAL A 174 10.46 -3.87 18.30
CA VAL A 174 9.78 -4.65 17.25
C VAL A 174 10.45 -4.51 15.87
N TYR A 175 11.31 -3.53 15.66
CA TYR A 175 12.06 -3.38 14.42
C TYR A 175 13.37 -4.17 14.42
N GLN A 176 13.88 -4.56 15.59
CA GLN A 176 15.18 -5.24 15.70
C GLN A 176 15.24 -6.58 14.94
N PRO A 177 14.22 -7.46 14.97
CA PRO A 177 14.27 -8.71 14.22
C PRO A 177 14.46 -8.54 12.72
N ALA A 178 13.85 -7.50 12.12
CA ALA A 178 14.03 -7.17 10.71
C ALA A 178 15.44 -6.65 10.43
N LYS A 179 16.01 -5.80 11.30
CA LYS A 179 17.39 -5.30 11.19
C LYS A 179 18.41 -6.44 11.20
N ASP A 180 18.19 -7.48 12.00
CA ASP A 180 19.10 -8.63 12.08
C ASP A 180 19.15 -9.47 10.79
N GLN A 181 18.17 -9.33 9.89
CA GLN A 181 18.15 -10.12 8.65
C GLN A 181 19.34 -9.80 7.74
N PHE A 182 19.76 -10.81 6.97
CA PHE A 182 20.81 -10.68 5.94
C PHE A 182 22.13 -10.07 6.44
N ASN A 183 22.55 -10.46 7.65
CA ASN A 183 23.74 -9.98 8.35
C ASN A 183 23.69 -8.47 8.64
N GLY A 184 22.54 -7.97 9.09
CA GLY A 184 22.38 -6.56 9.44
C GLY A 184 21.96 -5.67 8.26
N ARG A 185 21.79 -6.23 7.05
CA ARG A 185 21.44 -5.47 5.84
C ARG A 185 19.94 -5.29 5.64
N GLY A 186 19.12 -6.16 6.25
CA GLY A 186 17.69 -6.16 6.04
C GLY A 186 17.23 -6.77 4.71
N SER A 187 15.94 -7.08 4.64
CA SER A 187 15.30 -7.59 3.42
C SER A 187 14.97 -6.45 2.47
N PHE A 188 15.30 -6.60 1.18
CA PHE A 188 14.86 -5.74 0.08
C PHE A 188 13.66 -6.32 -0.69
N GLY A 189 13.07 -7.41 -0.18
CA GLY A 189 11.88 -8.03 -0.77
C GLY A 189 10.67 -7.10 -0.80
N ASN A 190 9.70 -7.43 -1.65
CA ASN A 190 8.44 -6.71 -1.82
C ASN A 190 7.38 -7.02 -0.76
N GLY A 191 7.67 -7.91 0.19
CA GLY A 191 6.70 -8.26 1.22
C GLY A 191 6.26 -7.09 2.11
N GLY A 192 7.02 -5.99 2.17
CA GLY A 192 6.55 -4.73 2.76
C GLY A 192 5.48 -4.03 1.90
N ALA A 193 5.63 -4.08 0.59
CA ALA A 193 4.78 -3.42 -0.41
C ALA A 193 3.47 -4.16 -0.69
N MET A 194 3.49 -5.49 -0.74
CA MET A 194 2.30 -6.34 -0.96
C MET A 194 1.15 -6.02 0.01
N ARG A 195 1.49 -5.55 1.22
CA ARG A 195 0.55 -5.21 2.30
C ARG A 195 0.45 -3.70 2.59
N ALA A 196 0.90 -2.84 1.67
CA ALA A 196 1.00 -1.40 1.92
C ALA A 196 -0.28 -0.60 1.56
N ALA A 197 -1.17 -1.16 0.73
CA ALA A 197 -2.40 -0.49 0.30
C ALA A 197 -3.27 0.03 1.48
N PRO A 198 -3.46 -0.70 2.60
CA PRO A 198 -4.26 -0.21 3.72
C PRO A 198 -3.79 1.11 4.34
N PHE A 199 -2.51 1.46 4.24
CA PHE A 199 -2.01 2.75 4.75
C PHE A 199 -2.57 3.92 3.94
N ALA A 200 -2.68 3.77 2.61
CA ALA A 200 -3.30 4.78 1.75
C ALA A 200 -4.80 4.96 2.03
N LEU A 201 -5.46 3.88 2.47
CA LEU A 201 -6.88 3.88 2.81
C LEU A 201 -7.14 4.37 4.24
N ALA A 202 -6.16 4.35 5.14
CA ALA A 202 -6.34 4.83 6.52
C ALA A 202 -5.96 6.31 6.70
N PHE A 203 -5.06 6.85 5.88
CA PHE A 203 -4.47 8.18 6.08
C PHE A 203 -4.74 9.12 4.88
N PRO A 204 -5.42 10.25 5.09
CA PRO A 204 -5.66 11.24 4.03
C PRO A 204 -4.43 12.02 3.59
N GLU A 205 -3.47 12.24 4.48
CA GLU A 205 -2.31 13.08 4.19
C GLU A 205 -1.15 12.23 3.62
N PRO A 206 -0.55 12.61 2.47
CA PRO A 206 0.57 11.87 1.89
C PRO A 206 1.75 11.67 2.85
N ALA A 207 2.00 12.64 3.74
CA ALA A 207 3.05 12.54 4.74
C ALA A 207 2.83 11.38 5.72
N ASP A 208 1.58 11.18 6.16
CA ASP A 208 1.22 10.06 7.04
C ASP A 208 1.22 8.72 6.29
N VAL A 209 0.80 8.71 5.02
CA VAL A 209 0.92 7.52 4.16
C VAL A 209 2.38 7.08 4.05
N LYS A 210 3.30 8.01 3.69
CA LYS A 210 4.74 7.73 3.59
C LYS A 210 5.31 7.21 4.91
N ARG A 211 5.03 7.91 6.01
CA ARG A 211 5.54 7.57 7.34
C ARG A 211 5.04 6.19 7.80
N CYS A 212 3.73 5.95 7.76
CA CYS A 212 3.14 4.69 8.24
C CYS A 212 3.49 3.50 7.35
N ALA A 213 3.54 3.67 6.02
CA ALA A 213 3.98 2.61 5.11
C ALA A 213 5.45 2.23 5.33
N CYS A 214 6.33 3.22 5.52
CA CYS A 214 7.73 2.99 5.86
C CYS A 214 7.87 2.21 7.19
N GLN A 215 7.24 2.71 8.26
CA GLN A 215 7.29 2.07 9.58
C GLN A 215 6.67 0.66 9.55
N GLY A 216 5.52 0.46 8.90
CA GLY A 216 4.88 -0.84 8.76
C GLY A 216 5.70 -1.85 7.94
N ALA A 217 6.43 -1.38 6.93
CA ALA A 217 7.36 -2.21 6.17
C ALA A 217 8.59 -2.60 7.00
N MET A 218 9.17 -1.66 7.75
CA MET A 218 10.35 -1.87 8.60
C MET A 218 10.18 -2.94 9.68
N LEU A 219 8.94 -3.34 10.01
CA LEU A 219 8.67 -4.48 10.89
C LEU A 219 9.21 -5.81 10.32
N THR A 220 9.39 -5.92 9.01
CA THR A 220 9.97 -7.12 8.37
C THR A 220 11.07 -6.83 7.33
N HIS A 221 11.07 -5.62 6.74
CA HIS A 221 11.96 -5.18 5.68
C HIS A 221 12.71 -3.91 6.08
N SER A 222 13.90 -4.08 6.65
CA SER A 222 14.73 -2.97 7.17
C SER A 222 15.73 -2.39 6.16
N CYS A 223 15.85 -2.98 4.96
CA CYS A 223 16.59 -2.38 3.85
C CYS A 223 15.72 -1.32 3.16
N SER A 224 16.32 -0.19 2.79
CA SER A 224 15.63 0.91 2.11
C SER A 224 14.96 0.50 0.82
N LEU A 225 15.53 -0.42 0.04
CA LEU A 225 14.86 -0.90 -1.16
C LEU A 225 13.55 -1.64 -0.83
N GLY A 226 13.46 -2.32 0.32
CA GLY A 226 12.23 -2.96 0.79
C GLY A 226 11.20 -1.94 1.27
N TYR A 227 11.55 -1.06 2.21
CA TYR A 227 10.58 -0.12 2.78
C TYR A 227 10.24 1.05 1.85
N ASN A 228 11.15 1.51 0.99
CA ASN A 228 10.84 2.53 -0.02
C ASN A 228 9.91 1.98 -1.11
N GLY A 229 10.01 0.69 -1.43
CA GLY A 229 9.04 0.02 -2.31
C GLY A 229 7.64 0.01 -1.70
N ALA A 230 7.52 -0.22 -0.39
CA ALA A 230 6.24 -0.13 0.30
C ALA A 230 5.67 1.30 0.33
N VAL A 231 6.54 2.31 0.51
CA VAL A 231 6.16 3.72 0.42
C VAL A 231 5.66 4.04 -0.99
N LEU A 232 6.38 3.62 -2.04
CA LEU A 232 5.98 3.83 -3.43
C LEU A 232 4.62 3.18 -3.72
N GLN A 233 4.42 1.93 -3.31
CA GLN A 233 3.15 1.24 -3.50
C GLN A 233 2.00 1.96 -2.79
N ALA A 234 2.18 2.36 -1.53
CA ALA A 234 1.17 3.11 -0.79
C ALA A 234 0.87 4.48 -1.43
N LEU A 235 1.88 5.18 -1.93
CA LEU A 235 1.70 6.44 -2.67
C LEU A 235 0.93 6.24 -3.98
N ALA A 236 1.21 5.16 -4.71
CA ALA A 236 0.50 4.84 -5.95
C ALA A 236 -0.99 4.58 -5.69
N VAL A 237 -1.31 3.82 -4.65
CA VAL A 237 -2.71 3.62 -4.20
C VAL A 237 -3.34 4.93 -3.74
N HIS A 238 -2.62 5.73 -2.94
CA HIS A 238 -3.10 7.03 -2.46
C HIS A 238 -3.45 7.98 -3.62
N LEU A 239 -2.55 8.17 -4.58
CA LEU A 239 -2.80 9.04 -5.73
C LEU A 239 -3.91 8.49 -6.63
N SER A 240 -3.99 7.16 -6.78
CA SER A 240 -5.06 6.49 -7.52
C SER A 240 -6.43 6.76 -6.88
N LEU A 241 -6.51 6.65 -5.56
CA LEU A 241 -7.69 6.94 -4.75
C LEU A 241 -8.18 8.39 -4.93
N GLN A 242 -7.25 9.33 -5.13
CA GLN A 242 -7.55 10.73 -5.42
C GLN A 242 -7.92 11.01 -6.89
N GLY A 243 -7.97 9.97 -7.74
CA GLY A 243 -8.29 10.09 -9.17
C GLY A 243 -7.13 10.57 -10.04
N ALA A 244 -5.90 10.61 -9.54
CA ALA A 244 -4.76 11.16 -10.28
C ALA A 244 -4.38 10.35 -11.52
N ILE A 245 -4.74 9.06 -11.57
CA ILE A 245 -4.50 8.16 -12.71
C ILE A 245 -5.21 8.63 -14.00
N ASP A 246 -6.27 9.45 -13.90
CA ASP A 246 -6.92 10.07 -15.06
C ASP A 246 -5.94 10.89 -15.94
N LYS A 247 -4.81 11.31 -15.36
CA LYS A 247 -3.72 11.99 -16.05
C LYS A 247 -2.42 11.20 -15.86
N PRO A 248 -2.21 10.11 -16.62
CA PRO A 248 -1.15 9.14 -16.35
C PRO A 248 0.26 9.76 -16.31
N GLN A 249 0.56 10.72 -17.19
CA GLN A 249 1.85 11.43 -17.18
C GLN A 249 2.04 12.29 -15.91
N GLN A 250 0.96 12.89 -15.38
CA GLN A 250 1.02 13.66 -14.13
C GLN A 250 1.13 12.74 -12.91
N PHE A 251 0.42 11.61 -12.93
CA PHE A 251 0.50 10.57 -11.91
C PHE A 251 1.94 10.08 -11.74
N ILE A 252 2.59 9.65 -12.82
CA ILE A 252 3.97 9.15 -12.74
C ILE A 252 4.97 10.25 -12.36
N SER A 253 4.79 11.47 -12.88
CA SER A 253 5.65 12.60 -12.50
C SER A 253 5.52 12.92 -11.01
N ARG A 254 4.31 12.83 -10.45
CA ARG A 254 4.10 13.03 -9.02
C ARG A 254 4.76 11.95 -8.18
N LEU A 255 4.66 10.68 -8.58
CA LEU A 255 5.37 9.58 -7.91
C LEU A 255 6.88 9.79 -7.92
N ILE A 256 7.45 10.21 -9.05
CA ILE A 256 8.89 10.52 -9.15
C ILE A 256 9.25 11.63 -8.15
N THR A 257 8.51 12.75 -8.12
CA THR A 257 8.79 13.85 -7.18
C THR A 257 8.68 13.43 -5.72
N GLU A 258 7.68 12.62 -5.35
CA GLU A 258 7.55 12.12 -3.97
C GLU A 258 8.70 11.17 -3.62
N MET A 259 9.10 10.29 -4.54
CA MET A 259 10.21 9.37 -4.33
C MET A 259 11.57 10.07 -4.33
N GLU A 260 11.73 11.19 -5.04
CA GLU A 260 12.95 12.00 -4.99
C GLU A 260 13.23 12.51 -3.57
N GLU A 261 12.18 12.88 -2.83
CA GLU A 261 12.24 13.27 -1.42
C GLU A 261 12.50 12.05 -0.52
N VAL A 262 11.77 10.96 -0.74
CA VAL A 262 11.89 9.72 0.05
C VAL A 262 13.30 9.11 -0.06
N GLU A 263 13.89 9.11 -1.25
CA GLU A 263 15.20 8.50 -1.52
C GLU A 263 16.38 9.44 -1.21
N ASP A 264 16.15 10.73 -0.88
CA ASP A 264 17.22 11.67 -0.55
C ASP A 264 17.70 11.55 0.89
N ASN A 265 18.24 10.37 1.23
CA ASN A 265 18.87 10.10 2.52
C ASN A 265 20.11 9.21 2.36
N LYS A 266 20.93 9.15 3.43
CA LYS A 266 22.22 8.45 3.38
C LYS A 266 22.03 6.93 3.39
N GLU A 267 21.00 6.46 4.07
CA GLU A 267 20.64 5.06 4.22
C GLU A 267 20.32 4.45 2.86
N THR A 268 19.45 5.12 2.08
CA THR A 268 19.08 4.71 0.71
C THR A 268 20.29 4.64 -0.21
N ARG A 269 21.13 5.69 -0.23
CA ARG A 269 22.37 5.68 -1.03
C ARG A 269 23.33 4.56 -0.64
N ASN A 270 23.43 4.24 0.65
CA ASN A 270 24.32 3.18 1.14
C ASN A 270 23.82 1.80 0.71
N ASP A 271 22.54 1.51 0.93
CA ASP A 271 21.93 0.24 0.54
C ASP A 271 21.97 0.03 -0.97
N ALA A 272 21.60 1.07 -1.75
CA ALA A 272 21.67 1.03 -3.20
C ALA A 272 23.10 0.74 -3.68
N ARG A 273 24.11 1.41 -3.13
CA ARG A 273 25.53 1.14 -3.46
C ARG A 273 25.93 -0.30 -3.13
N ILE A 274 25.48 -0.86 -2.00
CA ILE A 274 25.77 -2.25 -1.61
C ILE A 274 25.13 -3.23 -2.60
N LEU A 275 23.93 -2.92 -3.09
CA LEU A 275 23.18 -3.73 -4.05
C LEU A 275 23.55 -3.43 -5.51
N LYS A 276 24.44 -2.45 -5.75
CA LYS A 276 24.87 -1.96 -7.08
C LYS A 276 23.74 -1.37 -7.91
N GLU A 277 22.78 -0.76 -7.23
CA GLU A 277 21.69 0.01 -7.83
C GLU A 277 22.05 1.49 -7.91
N ALA A 278 21.26 2.25 -8.67
CA ALA A 278 21.36 3.69 -8.76
C ALA A 278 21.15 4.40 -7.41
N GLU A 279 21.66 5.62 -7.25
CA GLU A 279 21.52 6.34 -5.97
C GLU A 279 20.07 6.61 -5.55
N LYS A 280 19.16 6.71 -6.53
CA LYS A 280 17.70 6.81 -6.34
C LYS A 280 17.01 5.69 -7.15
N PRO A 281 17.04 4.44 -6.67
CA PRO A 281 16.64 3.27 -7.46
C PRO A 281 15.20 3.36 -7.99
N PHE A 282 14.25 3.78 -7.15
CA PHE A 282 12.85 3.86 -7.54
C PHE A 282 12.58 5.03 -8.48
N CYS A 283 13.23 6.18 -8.29
CA CYS A 283 13.17 7.27 -9.28
C CYS A 283 13.65 6.81 -10.67
N GLU A 284 14.78 6.08 -10.73
CA GLU A 284 15.28 5.54 -11.99
C GLU A 284 14.31 4.55 -12.62
N ARG A 285 13.74 3.62 -11.84
CA ARG A 285 12.73 2.68 -12.37
C ARG A 285 11.45 3.37 -12.82
N LEU A 286 10.98 4.40 -12.12
CA LEU A 286 9.81 5.18 -12.55
C LEU A 286 10.10 5.97 -13.84
N HIS A 287 11.33 6.42 -14.06
CA HIS A 287 11.71 6.95 -15.36
C HIS A 287 11.64 5.89 -16.47
N ARG A 288 12.07 4.65 -16.21
CA ARG A 288 11.88 3.53 -17.16
C ARG A 288 10.41 3.23 -17.43
N VAL A 289 9.56 3.22 -16.41
CA VAL A 289 8.11 3.08 -16.58
C VAL A 289 7.58 4.17 -17.52
N ARG A 290 7.97 5.43 -17.31
CA ARG A 290 7.58 6.55 -18.18
C ARG A 290 8.07 6.34 -19.62
N ASP A 291 9.33 5.97 -19.79
CA ASP A 291 9.93 5.75 -21.11
C ASP A 291 9.22 4.61 -21.86
N LEU A 292 8.83 3.53 -21.17
CA LEU A 292 8.03 2.44 -21.75
C LEU A 292 6.62 2.89 -22.15
N MET A 293 5.99 3.77 -21.37
CA MET A 293 4.66 4.31 -21.70
C MET A 293 4.65 5.20 -22.96
N ASP A 294 5.77 5.84 -23.26
CA ASP A 294 5.90 6.71 -24.44
C ASP A 294 6.17 5.91 -25.74
N ARG A 295 6.43 4.60 -25.65
CA ARG A 295 6.62 3.73 -26.82
C ARG A 295 5.27 3.35 -27.45
N SER A 296 5.26 3.17 -28.77
CA SER A 296 4.07 2.73 -29.51
C SER A 296 3.67 1.29 -29.21
N THR A 297 4.66 0.42 -28.99
CA THR A 297 4.52 -1.01 -28.73
C THR A 297 5.58 -1.42 -27.71
N VAL A 298 5.21 -2.30 -26.79
CA VAL A 298 6.11 -2.85 -25.76
C VAL A 298 5.80 -4.32 -25.60
N SER A 299 6.81 -5.19 -25.70
CA SER A 299 6.66 -6.63 -25.47
C SER A 299 6.76 -6.98 -23.98
N ILE A 300 6.25 -8.15 -23.60
CA ILE A 300 6.34 -8.68 -22.23
C ILE A 300 7.81 -8.82 -21.80
N GLU A 301 8.67 -9.31 -22.71
CA GLU A 301 10.09 -9.52 -22.47
C GLU A 301 10.83 -8.20 -22.24
N GLU A 302 10.47 -7.13 -22.96
CA GLU A 302 11.02 -5.78 -22.73
C GLU A 302 10.65 -5.27 -21.34
N VAL A 303 9.41 -5.46 -20.90
CA VAL A 303 8.95 -5.06 -19.56
C VAL A 303 9.71 -5.82 -18.48
N ILE A 304 9.83 -7.14 -18.61
CA ILE A 304 10.57 -7.98 -17.67
C ILE A 304 12.04 -7.57 -17.63
N SER A 305 12.66 -7.31 -18.77
CA SER A 305 14.06 -6.91 -18.84
C SER A 305 14.32 -5.53 -18.22
N GLU A 306 13.42 -4.55 -18.37
CA GLU A 306 13.64 -3.18 -17.89
C GLU A 306 13.14 -2.94 -16.46
N LEU A 307 12.04 -3.60 -16.07
CA LEU A 307 11.40 -3.40 -14.77
C LEU A 307 11.54 -4.59 -13.84
N GLY A 308 11.70 -5.80 -14.36
CA GLY A 308 11.69 -7.04 -13.58
C GLY A 308 10.28 -7.55 -13.29
N ASN A 309 10.23 -8.78 -12.78
CA ASN A 309 9.00 -9.48 -12.40
C ASN A 309 9.24 -10.37 -11.17
N GLY A 310 10.14 -9.98 -10.26
CA GLY A 310 10.59 -10.85 -9.16
C GLY A 310 10.32 -10.29 -7.77
N ILE A 311 10.60 -11.11 -6.76
CA ILE A 311 10.34 -10.85 -5.32
C ILE A 311 11.02 -9.60 -4.73
N ALA A 312 11.95 -8.96 -5.44
CA ALA A 312 12.57 -7.73 -4.98
C ALA A 312 11.60 -6.55 -5.19
N ALA A 313 11.44 -5.67 -4.20
CA ALA A 313 10.52 -4.53 -4.30
C ALA A 313 10.83 -3.63 -5.51
N LEU A 314 12.11 -3.43 -5.81
CA LEU A 314 12.56 -2.67 -6.98
C LEU A 314 12.15 -3.31 -8.32
N HIS A 315 11.91 -4.63 -8.34
CA HIS A 315 11.62 -5.44 -9.51
C HIS A 315 10.15 -5.89 -9.61
N SER A 316 9.28 -5.33 -8.77
CA SER A 316 7.86 -5.70 -8.72
C SER A 316 6.95 -4.49 -8.53
N VAL A 317 7.29 -3.55 -7.65
CA VAL A 317 6.46 -2.34 -7.41
C VAL A 317 6.38 -1.45 -8.66
N PRO A 318 7.49 -1.08 -9.35
CA PRO A 318 7.40 -0.31 -10.58
C PRO A 318 6.68 -1.07 -11.71
N THR A 319 6.84 -2.39 -11.74
CA THR A 319 6.17 -3.27 -12.70
C THR A 319 4.66 -3.27 -12.49
N ALA A 320 4.18 -3.38 -11.25
CA ALA A 320 2.76 -3.28 -10.92
C ALA A 320 2.16 -1.93 -11.34
N ILE A 321 2.89 -0.83 -11.10
CA ILE A 321 2.49 0.51 -11.55
C ILE A 321 2.41 0.56 -13.09
N PHE A 322 3.40 0.00 -13.79
CA PHE A 322 3.40 -0.09 -15.24
C PHE A 322 2.18 -0.89 -15.74
N CYS A 323 1.85 -2.04 -15.15
CA CYS A 323 0.69 -2.86 -15.56
C CYS A 323 -0.60 -2.05 -15.56
N VAL A 324 -0.84 -1.25 -14.51
CA VAL A 324 -2.04 -0.40 -14.40
C VAL A 324 -2.05 0.66 -15.50
N LEU A 325 -0.95 1.40 -15.65
CA LEU A 325 -0.82 2.50 -16.61
C LEU A 325 -0.90 1.99 -18.06
N HIS A 326 -0.29 0.84 -18.32
CA HIS A 326 -0.40 0.13 -19.58
C HIS A 326 -1.84 -0.33 -19.80
N CYS A 327 -2.56 -0.83 -18.80
CA CYS A 327 -3.92 -1.36 -19.01
C CYS A 327 -5.05 -0.32 -18.96
N LEU A 328 -4.75 0.99 -18.84
CA LEU A 328 -5.76 2.07 -18.94
C LEU A 328 -6.49 2.07 -20.29
N GLN A 329 -5.79 1.67 -21.36
CA GLN A 329 -6.37 1.52 -22.69
C GLN A 329 -6.44 0.03 -23.07
N PRO A 330 -7.38 -0.37 -23.95
CA PRO A 330 -7.44 -1.71 -24.51
C PRO A 330 -6.13 -2.13 -25.20
N ARG A 331 -5.87 -3.44 -25.14
CA ARG A 331 -4.64 -4.06 -25.65
C ARG A 331 -5.02 -5.19 -26.59
N GLU A 332 -4.33 -5.27 -27.73
CA GLU A 332 -4.63 -6.26 -28.78
C GLU A 332 -4.46 -7.71 -28.29
N CYS A 333 -3.57 -7.93 -27.32
CA CYS A 333 -3.35 -9.24 -26.71
C CYS A 333 -4.44 -9.65 -25.69
N LEU A 334 -5.43 -8.78 -25.42
CA LEU A 334 -6.47 -9.01 -24.42
C LEU A 334 -7.88 -8.91 -25.04
N PRO A 335 -8.87 -9.63 -24.49
CA PRO A 335 -10.25 -9.54 -24.97
C PRO A 335 -10.80 -8.11 -24.93
N ALA A 336 -11.48 -7.69 -26.00
CA ALA A 336 -12.00 -6.33 -26.14
C ALA A 336 -13.07 -5.97 -25.09
N ASN A 337 -13.76 -6.98 -24.53
CA ASN A 337 -14.77 -6.81 -23.49
C ASN A 337 -14.20 -6.64 -22.08
N TYR A 338 -12.90 -6.90 -21.87
CA TYR A 338 -12.30 -6.71 -20.55
C TYR A 338 -12.23 -5.23 -20.20
N GLY A 339 -12.71 -4.88 -19.01
CA GLY A 339 -12.50 -3.59 -18.39
C GLY A 339 -11.04 -3.37 -17.99
N GLY A 340 -10.71 -2.16 -17.53
CA GLY A 340 -9.33 -1.81 -17.19
C GLY A 340 -8.76 -2.61 -16.02
N LEU A 341 -9.59 -3.04 -15.08
CA LEU A 341 -9.18 -3.87 -13.95
C LEU A 341 -8.85 -5.30 -14.41
N GLU A 342 -9.75 -5.95 -15.16
CA GLU A 342 -9.51 -7.30 -15.69
C GLU A 342 -8.27 -7.32 -16.58
N ARG A 343 -8.08 -6.30 -17.43
CA ARG A 343 -6.84 -6.17 -18.23
C ARG A 343 -5.59 -6.05 -17.37
N THR A 344 -5.66 -5.26 -16.29
CA THR A 344 -4.52 -5.06 -15.38
C THR A 344 -4.10 -6.37 -14.71
N ILE A 345 -5.06 -7.14 -14.20
CA ILE A 345 -4.78 -8.44 -13.58
C ILE A 345 -4.23 -9.42 -14.64
N ALA A 346 -4.91 -9.58 -15.77
CA ALA A 346 -4.48 -10.48 -16.84
C ALA A 346 -3.05 -10.17 -17.34
N TYR A 347 -2.74 -8.90 -17.57
CA TYR A 347 -1.41 -8.50 -18.03
C TYR A 347 -0.35 -8.74 -16.95
N SER A 348 -0.66 -8.48 -15.68
CA SER A 348 0.27 -8.72 -14.57
C SER A 348 0.66 -10.19 -14.46
N LEU A 349 -0.30 -11.11 -14.63
CA LEU A 349 -0.05 -12.55 -14.63
C LEU A 349 0.83 -12.99 -15.80
N ALA A 350 0.59 -12.42 -17.00
CA ALA A 350 1.36 -12.76 -18.20
C ALA A 350 2.84 -12.35 -18.13
N LEU A 351 3.23 -11.48 -17.18
CA LEU A 351 4.63 -11.17 -16.92
C LEU A 351 5.38 -12.31 -16.22
N GLY A 352 4.69 -13.31 -15.65
CA GLY A 352 5.31 -14.40 -14.90
C GLY A 352 6.10 -13.92 -13.67
N GLY A 353 6.92 -14.81 -13.12
CA GLY A 353 7.71 -14.56 -11.93
C GLY A 353 6.83 -14.48 -10.67
N ASP A 354 6.87 -13.35 -9.99
CA ASP A 354 6.17 -13.12 -8.71
C ASP A 354 4.74 -12.59 -8.95
N THR A 355 3.93 -13.44 -9.59
CA THR A 355 2.65 -13.04 -10.20
C THR A 355 1.59 -12.64 -9.19
N ASP A 356 1.50 -13.33 -8.05
CA ASP A 356 0.57 -13.02 -6.97
C ASP A 356 0.83 -11.62 -6.40
N THR A 357 2.08 -11.31 -6.05
CA THR A 357 2.44 -10.03 -5.44
C THR A 357 2.32 -8.87 -6.43
N ILE A 358 2.77 -9.07 -7.68
CA ILE A 358 2.63 -8.02 -8.71
C ILE A 358 1.15 -7.76 -9.01
N ALA A 359 0.32 -8.80 -9.15
CA ALA A 359 -1.10 -8.64 -9.41
C ALA A 359 -1.86 -8.08 -8.20
N CYS A 360 -1.49 -8.46 -6.98
CA CYS A 360 -2.02 -7.89 -5.73
C CYS A 360 -1.77 -6.37 -5.68
N MET A 361 -0.52 -5.95 -5.91
CA MET A 361 -0.16 -4.53 -5.92
C MET A 361 -0.82 -3.75 -7.05
N ALA A 362 -0.84 -4.31 -8.27
CA ALA A 362 -1.47 -3.68 -9.43
C ALA A 362 -2.99 -3.61 -9.25
N GLY A 363 -3.59 -4.68 -8.72
CA GLY A 363 -5.00 -4.77 -8.35
C GLY A 363 -5.39 -3.69 -7.35
N ALA A 364 -4.60 -3.48 -6.29
CA ALA A 364 -4.86 -2.41 -5.31
C ALA A 364 -4.91 -1.02 -5.96
N ILE A 365 -3.97 -0.72 -6.86
CA ILE A 365 -3.91 0.56 -7.56
C ILE A 365 -5.08 0.69 -8.55
N ALA A 366 -5.34 -0.34 -9.35
CA ALA A 366 -6.44 -0.34 -10.34
C ALA A 366 -7.82 -0.29 -9.66
N GLY A 367 -8.01 -1.02 -8.57
CA GLY A 367 -9.23 -1.00 -7.77
C GLY A 367 -9.51 0.36 -7.14
N ALA A 368 -8.48 1.05 -6.64
CA ALA A 368 -8.60 2.44 -6.18
C ALA A 368 -8.99 3.41 -7.31
N HIS A 369 -8.66 3.08 -8.56
CA HIS A 369 -8.99 3.90 -9.73
C HIS A 369 -10.40 3.61 -10.27
N TYR A 370 -10.76 2.34 -10.43
CA TYR A 370 -11.99 1.91 -11.11
C TYR A 370 -13.17 1.66 -10.17
N GLY A 371 -12.92 1.47 -8.88
CA GLY A 371 -13.96 1.14 -7.90
C GLY A 371 -14.41 -0.32 -7.93
N ILE A 372 -15.22 -0.70 -6.95
CA ILE A 372 -15.74 -2.07 -6.77
C ILE A 372 -16.64 -2.52 -7.92
N GLU A 373 -17.29 -1.58 -8.63
CA GLU A 373 -18.19 -1.87 -9.76
C GLU A 373 -17.44 -2.41 -10.99
N ALA A 374 -16.12 -2.20 -11.06
CA ALA A 374 -15.28 -2.74 -12.12
C ALA A 374 -14.81 -4.17 -11.87
N ILE A 375 -15.16 -4.75 -10.71
CA ILE A 375 -14.75 -6.10 -10.34
C ILE A 375 -15.87 -7.09 -10.70
N PRO A 376 -15.58 -8.10 -11.53
CA PRO A 376 -16.53 -9.17 -11.81
C PRO A 376 -16.96 -9.89 -10.53
N GLN A 377 -18.28 -10.02 -10.34
CA GLN A 377 -18.84 -10.70 -9.16
C GLN A 377 -18.48 -12.18 -9.11
N SER A 378 -18.27 -12.81 -10.27
CA SER A 378 -17.70 -14.15 -10.41
C SER A 378 -16.37 -14.27 -9.68
N TRP A 379 -15.46 -13.31 -9.91
CA TRP A 379 -14.11 -13.34 -9.34
C TRP A 379 -14.15 -13.17 -7.81
N ILE A 380 -14.99 -12.27 -7.29
CA ILE A 380 -15.18 -12.08 -5.85
C ILE A 380 -15.60 -13.39 -5.17
N ARG A 381 -16.56 -14.11 -5.77
CA ARG A 381 -17.06 -15.39 -5.21
C ARG A 381 -16.03 -16.52 -5.26
N CYS A 382 -15.07 -16.43 -6.15
CA CYS A 382 -14.02 -17.43 -6.32
C CYS A 382 -12.82 -17.21 -5.39
N CYS A 383 -12.68 -16.08 -4.70
CA CYS A 383 -11.48 -15.78 -3.93
C CYS A 383 -11.74 -15.75 -2.42
N GLU A 384 -10.94 -16.51 -1.67
CA GLU A 384 -10.96 -16.50 -0.22
C GLU A 384 -10.70 -15.08 0.32
N GLY A 385 -11.50 -14.63 1.29
CA GLY A 385 -11.28 -13.35 1.96
C GLY A 385 -11.69 -12.11 1.18
N ALA A 386 -12.22 -12.24 -0.04
CA ALA A 386 -12.70 -11.09 -0.83
C ALA A 386 -13.88 -10.36 -0.14
N GLU A 387 -14.84 -11.09 0.44
CA GLU A 387 -15.96 -10.51 1.22
C GLU A 387 -15.48 -9.84 2.53
N ASP A 388 -14.48 -10.42 3.19
CA ASP A 388 -13.85 -9.83 4.38
C ASP A 388 -13.17 -8.50 4.01
N ALA A 389 -12.41 -8.48 2.91
CA ALA A 389 -11.73 -7.29 2.40
C ALA A 389 -12.72 -6.18 2.01
N ASP A 390 -13.87 -6.57 1.45
CA ASP A 390 -14.95 -5.64 1.14
C ASP A 390 -15.49 -4.95 2.39
N THR A 391 -15.78 -5.74 3.44
CA THR A 391 -16.25 -5.24 4.75
C THR A 391 -15.20 -4.35 5.42
N ASP A 392 -13.94 -4.81 5.42
CA ASP A 392 -12.81 -4.08 5.99
C ASP A 392 -12.59 -2.72 5.31
N ALA A 393 -12.81 -2.64 3.99
CA ALA A 393 -12.72 -1.40 3.24
C ALA A 393 -13.76 -0.37 3.69
N GLU A 394 -14.98 -0.80 4.05
CA GLU A 394 -16.01 0.10 4.59
C GLU A 394 -15.55 0.73 5.91
N TRP A 395 -14.94 -0.08 6.79
CA TRP A 395 -14.43 0.40 8.06
C TRP A 395 -13.20 1.31 7.91
N LEU A 396 -12.33 1.02 6.95
CA LEU A 396 -11.21 1.92 6.62
C LEU A 396 -11.71 3.24 6.05
N HIS A 397 -12.76 3.24 5.23
CA HIS A 397 -13.39 4.47 4.75
C HIS A 397 -13.95 5.30 5.91
N VAL A 398 -14.59 4.67 6.91
CA VAL A 398 -15.00 5.36 8.13
C VAL A 398 -13.79 5.93 8.88
N LEU A 399 -12.70 5.17 9.02
CA LEU A 399 -11.48 5.63 9.69
C LEU A 399 -10.84 6.83 8.97
N TYR A 400 -10.75 6.80 7.65
CA TYR A 400 -10.15 7.84 6.81
C TYR A 400 -10.79 9.22 7.03
N TRP A 401 -12.12 9.26 7.18
CA TRP A 401 -12.88 10.50 7.37
C TRP A 401 -13.05 10.89 8.84
N ARG A 402 -12.47 10.16 9.80
CA ARG A 402 -12.50 10.59 11.20
C ARG A 402 -11.61 11.83 11.36
N PRO A 403 -12.10 12.88 12.07
CA PRO A 403 -11.25 14.00 12.44
C PRO A 403 -10.07 13.46 13.24
N SER A 404 -8.85 13.83 12.87
CA SER A 404 -7.67 13.60 13.67
C SER A 404 -7.99 14.15 15.07
N GLN A 405 -8.04 13.30 16.10
CA GLN A 405 -8.06 13.85 17.45
C GLN A 405 -6.74 14.59 17.61
N GLY A 406 -6.82 15.93 17.54
CA GLY A 406 -5.66 16.79 17.68
C GLY A 406 -4.87 16.32 18.89
N GLY A 407 -3.57 16.10 18.70
CA GLY A 407 -2.65 15.76 19.77
C GLY A 407 -2.76 16.82 20.87
N GLY A 408 -3.55 16.52 21.88
CA GLY A 408 -3.65 17.26 23.13
C GLY A 408 -2.36 17.04 23.91
N GLY A 409 -1.30 17.71 23.48
CA GLY A 409 -0.11 17.98 24.29
C GLY A 409 -0.51 18.91 25.44
N GLY A 410 -1.18 18.35 26.44
CA GLY A 410 -1.44 18.96 27.74
C GLY A 410 -0.57 18.31 28.80
N SER A 411 0.76 18.37 28.63
CA SER A 411 1.68 18.13 29.75
C SER A 411 1.61 19.34 30.68
N GLY A 412 0.61 19.33 31.57
CA GLY A 412 0.57 20.18 32.74
C GLY A 412 1.70 19.82 33.70
N THR A 413 2.93 20.16 33.34
CA THR A 413 4.04 20.18 34.29
C THR A 413 3.85 21.41 35.18
N GLY A 414 3.25 21.19 36.34
CA GLY A 414 3.28 22.15 37.43
C GLY A 414 4.74 22.38 37.85
N LYS A 415 5.35 23.44 37.30
CA LYS A 415 6.56 24.06 37.85
C LYS A 415 6.26 24.44 39.31
N ARG A 416 6.76 23.66 40.27
CA ARG A 416 7.09 24.17 41.59
C ARG A 416 8.43 24.88 41.46
N SER A 417 8.37 26.20 41.37
CA SER A 417 9.52 27.09 41.53
C SER A 417 10.04 26.97 42.95
N HIS A 418 11.23 26.40 43.10
CA HIS A 418 12.12 26.71 44.21
C HIS A 418 12.65 28.13 43.98
N GLU A 419 12.25 29.07 44.82
CA GLU A 419 12.93 30.36 44.97
C GLU A 419 13.95 30.23 46.10
N ASP A 420 15.22 30.31 45.73
CA ASP A 420 16.34 30.59 46.61
C ASP A 420 16.26 32.05 47.07
N ALA A 421 15.97 32.27 48.35
CA ALA A 421 16.18 33.55 49.01
C ALA A 421 17.57 33.55 49.67
N SER A 422 18.46 34.35 49.10
CA SER A 422 19.76 34.68 49.69
C SER A 422 19.65 35.93 50.57
N GLY A 423 20.35 35.91 51.70
CA GLY A 423 20.94 37.12 52.29
C GLY A 423 20.22 37.73 53.50
N SER A 424 20.59 37.28 54.70
CA SER A 424 20.72 38.19 55.85
C SER A 424 21.79 37.68 56.83
N GLN A 425 22.85 38.46 56.97
CA GLN A 425 23.90 38.32 57.97
C GLN A 425 23.34 38.57 59.39
N SER A 426 23.75 37.76 60.37
CA SER A 426 24.00 38.23 61.73
C SER A 426 24.92 37.29 62.51
N ASN A 427 25.94 37.88 63.10
CA ASN A 427 26.94 37.33 64.02
C ASN A 427 26.36 36.47 65.16
N ALA A 428 27.07 35.42 65.59
CA ALA A 428 27.82 35.45 66.86
C ALA A 428 28.40 34.07 67.27
N SER A 429 29.71 34.10 67.55
CA SER A 429 30.41 33.47 68.69
C SER A 429 30.52 31.95 68.87
N ASN A 430 31.80 31.58 69.05
CA ASN A 430 32.38 30.62 70.00
C ASN A 430 32.42 29.13 69.65
N GLY A 431 33.63 28.58 69.80
CA GLY A 431 33.82 27.17 70.13
C GLY A 431 35.01 26.51 69.47
N THR A 432 36.19 26.77 70.00
CA THR A 432 37.40 25.91 69.95
C THR A 432 37.12 24.41 69.85
N GLU A 433 37.82 23.69 68.96
CA GLU A 433 38.82 22.69 69.38
C GLU A 433 39.63 22.10 68.23
N LYS A 434 40.94 21.98 68.49
CA LYS A 434 41.97 21.31 67.71
C LYS A 434 41.93 19.80 67.97
N LYS A 435 42.15 18.98 66.93
CA LYS A 435 43.10 17.83 66.88
C LYS A 435 42.88 17.10 65.55
N ALA A 436 43.83 17.15 64.62
CA ALA A 436 45.03 16.32 64.50
C ALA A 436 44.83 15.21 63.44
N ARG A 437 45.55 15.36 62.32
CA ARG A 437 45.93 14.34 61.32
C ARG A 437 46.80 13.23 61.97
N PRO A 438 47.33 12.24 61.21
CA PRO A 438 46.71 11.38 60.20
C PRO A 438 47.05 9.88 60.46
N GLU A 439 46.30 8.97 59.84
CA GLU A 439 46.77 7.87 58.97
C GLU A 439 45.58 7.00 58.56
#